data_AF-A0A453K042-F1
#
_entry.id   AF-A0A453K042-F1
#
_cell.length_a   1.000
_cell.length_b   1.000
_cell.length_c   1.000
_cell.angle_alpha   90.00
_cell.angle_beta   90.00
_cell.angle_gamma   90.00
#
_symmetry.space_group_name_H-M   'P 1'
#
loop_
_entity.id
_entity.type
_entity.pdbx_description
1 polymer ?
#
loop_
_entity_poly.entity_id
_entity_poly.type
_entity_poly.pdbx_seq_one_letter_code
_entity_poly.pdbx_strand_id
1 'polypeptide(L)'
;MSGRRSRTRHALNAAADSRSRSVAPYALSAAADDRRRSLARAAALRSLASTLPPGFDPSLLPSCTWPPSQSTRDSSVRILLQKLVGPSLYCQHYGAVPEPEARRAAAAIEAESFAAASEYASGATLASHKERFAVYQMYLKGSCVRLLGFFKSRAAALGGMLEPGNSSAPALLLAASASEE
;
A
#
# COMPACT_ATOMS: atom_id res chain seq x y z
N MET A 1 55.66 -60.52 -25.37
CA MET A 1 55.19 -61.34 -24.23
C MET A 1 55.93 -60.92 -22.97
N SER A 2 55.26 -60.22 -22.05
CA SER A 2 55.57 -60.22 -20.60
C SER A 2 54.62 -59.28 -19.88
N GLY A 3 53.80 -59.86 -19.01
CA GLY A 3 52.94 -59.14 -18.09
C GLY A 3 53.64 -58.91 -16.75
N ARG A 4 53.40 -57.73 -16.18
CA ARG A 4 53.28 -57.49 -14.72
C ARG A 4 52.91 -56.01 -14.50
N ARG A 5 51.83 -55.78 -13.74
CA ARG A 5 51.87 -55.13 -12.41
C ARG A 5 50.44 -54.92 -11.90
N SER A 6 50.21 -55.46 -10.71
CA SER A 6 49.06 -55.21 -9.85
C SER A 6 48.96 -53.73 -9.46
N ARG A 7 47.73 -53.24 -9.23
CA ARG A 7 47.34 -52.50 -8.01
C ARG A 7 45.85 -52.15 -8.00
N THR A 8 45.23 -52.52 -6.89
CA THR A 8 43.92 -52.16 -6.34
C THR A 8 43.40 -50.76 -6.67
N ARG A 9 42.11 -50.67 -6.99
CA ARG A 9 41.29 -49.46 -6.82
C ARG A 9 40.00 -49.80 -6.08
N HIS A 10 39.93 -49.35 -4.83
CA HIS A 10 38.68 -49.01 -4.18
C HIS A 10 38.10 -47.75 -4.85
N ALA A 11 36.83 -47.77 -5.23
CA ALA A 11 35.95 -46.60 -5.32
C ALA A 11 34.52 -47.12 -5.55
N LEU A 12 33.73 -47.20 -4.47
CA LEU A 12 32.62 -46.28 -4.21
C LEU A 12 31.40 -46.57 -5.08
N ASN A 13 30.52 -47.41 -4.53
CA ASN A 13 29.12 -47.48 -4.91
C ASN A 13 28.50 -46.09 -4.74
N ALA A 14 28.22 -45.41 -5.86
CA ALA A 14 27.35 -44.26 -5.89
C ALA A 14 25.90 -44.76 -5.71
N ALA A 15 25.47 -44.86 -4.46
CA ALA A 15 24.07 -44.97 -4.11
C ALA A 15 23.38 -43.69 -4.58
N ALA A 16 22.47 -43.82 -5.54
CA ALA A 16 21.49 -42.80 -5.83
C ALA A 16 20.65 -42.61 -4.55
N ASP A 17 21.01 -41.60 -3.76
CA ASP A 17 20.26 -41.13 -2.60
C ASP A 17 18.99 -40.46 -3.13
N SER A 18 17.99 -41.29 -3.45
CA SER A 18 16.60 -40.86 -3.64
C SER A 18 16.05 -40.47 -2.27
N ARG A 19 16.52 -39.33 -1.75
CA ARG A 19 15.82 -38.58 -0.71
C ARG A 19 14.52 -38.08 -1.31
N SER A 20 13.51 -38.94 -1.28
CA SER A 20 12.14 -38.51 -1.09
C SER A 20 12.14 -37.59 0.12
N ARG A 21 12.22 -36.27 -0.13
CA ARG A 21 11.89 -35.25 0.86
C ARG A 21 10.44 -35.53 1.25
N SER A 22 10.26 -36.31 2.30
CA SER A 22 8.99 -36.40 3.01
C SER A 22 8.71 -34.98 3.51
N VAL A 23 7.89 -34.26 2.74
CA VAL A 23 7.39 -32.95 3.15
C VAL A 23 6.57 -33.25 4.39
N ALA A 24 7.06 -32.80 5.55
CA ALA A 24 6.41 -33.06 6.82
C ALA A 24 4.91 -32.68 6.72
N PRO A 25 3.99 -33.48 7.28
CA PRO A 25 2.55 -33.27 7.12
C PRO A 25 2.10 -31.85 7.54
N TYR A 26 2.81 -31.23 8.47
CA TYR A 26 2.63 -29.83 8.87
C TYR A 26 2.94 -28.80 7.77
N ALA A 27 3.97 -29.04 6.94
CA ALA A 27 4.30 -28.15 5.83
C ALA A 27 3.24 -28.24 4.71
N LEU A 28 2.62 -29.41 4.53
CA LEU A 28 1.52 -29.60 3.59
C LEU A 28 0.25 -28.89 4.07
N SER A 29 -0.08 -28.97 5.36
CA SER A 29 -1.24 -28.26 5.93
C SER A 29 -1.04 -26.75 5.89
N ALA A 30 0.15 -26.25 6.25
CA ALA A 30 0.48 -24.83 6.16
C ALA A 30 0.38 -24.28 4.73
N ALA A 31 0.84 -25.05 3.73
CA ALA A 31 0.72 -24.69 2.32
C ALA A 31 -0.74 -24.71 1.82
N ALA A 32 -1.56 -25.65 2.29
CA ALA A 32 -2.99 -25.71 1.97
C ALA A 32 -3.75 -24.51 2.57
N ASP A 33 -3.45 -24.16 3.83
CA ASP A 33 -4.03 -22.99 4.50
C ASP A 33 -3.64 -21.70 3.80
N ASP A 34 -2.39 -21.58 3.35
CA ASP A 34 -1.93 -20.40 2.62
C ASP A 34 -2.63 -20.23 1.27
N ARG A 35 -2.79 -21.34 0.54
CA ARG A 35 -3.58 -21.36 -0.69
C ARG A 35 -5.04 -20.97 -0.44
N ARG A 36 -5.65 -21.47 0.64
CA ARG A 36 -7.03 -21.10 1.01
C ARG A 36 -7.16 -19.62 1.30
N ARG A 37 -6.22 -19.03 2.05
CA ARG A 37 -6.18 -17.58 2.32
C ARG A 37 -5.98 -16.77 1.04
N SER A 38 -5.07 -17.19 0.17
CA SER A 38 -4.83 -16.57 -1.13
C SER A 38 -6.11 -16.51 -1.98
N LEU A 39 -6.82 -17.64 -2.11
CA LEU A 39 -8.07 -17.71 -2.87
C LEU A 39 -9.17 -16.83 -2.27
N ALA A 40 -9.28 -16.79 -0.94
CA ALA A 40 -10.22 -15.90 -0.25
C ALA A 40 -9.91 -14.41 -0.53
N ARG A 41 -8.63 -14.02 -0.50
CA ARG A 41 -8.21 -12.65 -0.86
C ARG A 41 -8.50 -12.33 -2.32
N ALA A 42 -8.21 -13.24 -3.24
CA ALA A 42 -8.53 -13.07 -4.66
C ALA A 42 -10.05 -12.97 -4.90
N ALA A 43 -10.88 -13.71 -4.16
CA ALA A 43 -12.33 -13.58 -4.21
C ALA A 43 -12.79 -12.20 -3.70
N ALA A 44 -12.22 -11.71 -2.59
CA ALA A 44 -12.52 -10.39 -2.05
C ALA A 44 -12.14 -9.26 -3.02
N LEU A 45 -10.97 -9.36 -3.68
CA LEU A 45 -10.55 -8.39 -4.70
C LEU A 45 -11.46 -8.39 -5.92
N ARG A 46 -11.91 -9.57 -6.38
CA ARG A 46 -12.93 -9.64 -7.45
C ARG A 46 -14.22 -8.98 -7.02
N SER A 47 -14.67 -9.21 -5.78
CA SER A 47 -15.86 -8.55 -5.25
C SER A 47 -15.71 -7.03 -5.21
N LEU A 48 -14.56 -6.49 -4.78
CA LEU A 48 -14.29 -5.05 -4.79
C LEU A 48 -14.19 -4.50 -6.22
N ALA A 49 -13.55 -5.23 -7.13
CA ALA A 49 -13.48 -4.87 -8.54
C ALA A 49 -14.87 -4.78 -9.19
N SER A 50 -15.84 -5.59 -8.72
CA SER A 50 -17.24 -5.55 -9.16
C SER A 50 -18.03 -4.35 -8.63
N THR A 51 -17.53 -3.61 -7.64
CA THR A 51 -18.20 -2.38 -7.16
C THR A 51 -17.85 -1.15 -7.98
N LEU A 52 -16.98 -1.27 -8.98
CA LEU A 52 -16.65 -0.16 -9.88
C LEU A 52 -17.86 0.22 -10.74
N PRO A 53 -18.07 1.52 -11.01
CA PRO A 53 -19.17 1.96 -11.86
C PRO A 53 -19.17 1.27 -13.23
N PRO A 54 -20.35 0.97 -13.79
CA PRO A 54 -20.44 0.46 -15.16
C PRO A 54 -19.81 1.48 -16.12
N GLY A 55 -18.98 0.99 -17.06
CA GLY A 55 -18.25 1.84 -18.01
C GLY A 55 -16.92 2.41 -17.48
N PHE A 56 -16.59 2.25 -16.20
CA PHE A 56 -15.27 2.61 -15.69
C PHE A 56 -14.24 1.53 -16.06
N ASP A 57 -13.29 1.88 -16.92
CA ASP A 57 -12.15 1.05 -17.25
C ASP A 57 -10.87 1.59 -16.57
N PRO A 58 -10.40 0.96 -15.49
CA PRO A 58 -9.20 1.42 -14.82
C PRO A 58 -7.94 1.24 -15.68
N SER A 59 -7.97 0.42 -16.74
CA SER A 59 -6.83 0.28 -17.66
C SER A 59 -6.40 1.59 -18.33
N LEU A 60 -7.33 2.56 -18.39
CA LEU A 60 -7.10 3.92 -18.89
C LEU A 60 -6.37 4.83 -17.88
N LEU A 61 -6.11 4.35 -16.66
CA LEU A 61 -5.39 5.07 -15.60
C LEU A 61 -4.07 4.35 -15.27
N PRO A 62 -3.07 4.34 -16.18
CA PRO A 62 -1.86 3.55 -16.04
C PRO A 62 -1.03 3.94 -14.80
N SER A 63 -1.14 5.18 -14.32
CA SER A 63 -0.49 5.65 -13.10
C SER A 63 -1.17 5.20 -11.79
N CYS A 64 -2.40 4.67 -11.87
CA CYS A 64 -3.21 4.23 -10.73
C CYS A 64 -3.25 2.70 -10.62
N THR A 65 -2.13 2.03 -10.89
CA THR A 65 -2.01 0.57 -10.84
C THR A 65 -1.19 0.13 -9.64
N TRP A 66 -1.53 -1.03 -9.06
CA TRP A 66 -0.73 -1.66 -8.01
C TRP A 66 0.39 -2.55 -8.60
N PRO A 67 1.64 -2.48 -8.07
CA PRO A 67 2.11 -1.52 -7.07
C PRO A 67 2.40 -0.13 -7.69
N PRO A 68 2.18 0.97 -6.95
CA PRO A 68 2.59 2.30 -7.39
C PRO A 68 4.11 2.40 -7.57
N SER A 69 4.55 3.17 -8.57
CA SER A 69 5.98 3.46 -8.77
C SER A 69 6.56 4.24 -7.59
N GLN A 70 7.89 4.17 -7.39
CA GLN A 70 8.53 4.96 -6.33
C GLN A 70 8.28 6.46 -6.49
N SER A 71 8.26 6.99 -7.72
CA SER A 71 7.92 8.39 -7.99
C SER A 71 6.48 8.75 -7.57
N THR A 72 5.52 7.84 -7.77
CA THR A 72 4.14 7.99 -7.30
C THR A 72 4.06 8.01 -5.77
N ARG A 73 4.85 7.14 -5.13
CA ARG A 73 4.96 7.08 -3.67
C ARG A 73 5.58 8.35 -3.10
N ASP A 74 6.67 8.83 -3.67
CA ASP A 74 7.32 10.09 -3.27
C ASP A 74 6.38 11.29 -3.45
N SER A 75 5.60 11.30 -4.52
CA SER A 75 4.57 12.32 -4.76
C SER A 75 3.45 12.24 -3.72
N SER A 76 3.06 11.03 -3.31
CA SER A 76 2.09 10.82 -2.23
C SER A 76 2.61 11.37 -0.90
N VAL A 77 3.89 11.14 -0.57
CA VAL A 77 4.54 11.72 0.62
C VAL A 77 4.52 13.25 0.58
N ARG A 78 4.83 13.86 -0.57
CA ARG A 78 4.78 15.33 -0.73
C ARG A 78 3.37 15.90 -0.52
N ILE A 79 2.35 15.24 -1.08
CA ILE A 79 0.95 15.64 -0.91
C ILE A 79 0.53 15.50 0.56
N LEU A 80 0.91 14.41 1.23
CA LEU A 80 0.65 14.21 2.67
C LEU A 80 1.33 15.30 3.51
N LEU A 81 2.61 15.60 3.22
CA LEU A 81 3.33 16.68 3.88
C LEU A 81 2.61 18.02 3.72
N GLN A 82 2.20 18.37 2.49
CA GLN A 82 1.45 19.60 2.22
C GLN A 82 0.14 19.66 3.04
N LYS A 83 -0.56 18.53 3.20
CA LYS A 83 -1.77 18.48 4.03
C LYS A 83 -1.49 18.68 5.53
N LEU A 84 -0.31 18.28 6.00
CA LEU A 84 0.11 18.38 7.40
C LEU A 84 0.62 19.79 7.77
N VAL A 85 1.27 20.50 6.84
CA VAL A 85 1.87 21.83 7.12
C VAL A 85 1.11 22.99 6.51
N GLY A 86 0.41 22.78 5.39
CA GLY A 86 -0.17 23.84 4.56
C GLY A 86 -1.60 24.23 4.96
N PRO A 87 -2.17 25.26 4.31
CA PRO A 87 -3.57 25.60 4.48
C PRO A 87 -4.44 24.45 3.95
N SER A 88 -4.98 23.69 4.89
CA SER A 88 -5.88 22.56 4.61
C SER A 88 -7.01 22.56 5.63
N LEU A 89 -8.16 21.98 5.25
CA LEU A 89 -9.27 21.80 6.20
C LEU A 89 -8.83 21.02 7.45
N TYR A 90 -7.87 20.09 7.30
CA TYR A 90 -7.31 19.38 8.45
C TYR A 90 -6.56 20.33 9.39
N CYS A 91 -5.71 21.21 8.86
CA CYS A 91 -4.97 22.18 9.66
C CYS A 91 -5.88 23.21 10.33
N GLN A 92 -7.02 23.54 9.72
CA GLN A 92 -8.02 24.43 10.32
C GLN A 92 -8.67 23.79 11.56
N HIS A 93 -9.00 22.50 11.51
CA HIS A 93 -9.66 21.81 12.61
C HIS A 93 -8.67 21.29 13.68
N TYR A 94 -7.53 20.75 13.27
CA TYR A 94 -6.61 20.03 14.16
C TYR A 94 -5.29 20.77 14.42
N GLY A 95 -5.12 21.96 13.84
CA GLY A 95 -3.89 22.73 13.88
C GLY A 95 -2.83 22.23 12.89
N ALA A 96 -1.99 23.15 12.41
CA ALA A 96 -0.87 22.81 11.54
C ALA A 96 0.22 22.06 12.32
N VAL A 97 0.89 21.13 11.64
CA VAL A 97 1.95 20.29 12.20
C VAL A 97 3.31 20.94 11.89
N PRO A 98 4.23 21.06 12.87
CA PRO A 98 5.58 21.54 12.61
C PRO A 98 6.29 20.71 11.53
N GLU A 99 6.97 21.36 10.59
CA GLU A 99 7.52 20.69 9.41
C GLU A 99 8.42 19.46 9.69
N PRO A 100 9.33 19.47 10.69
CA PRO A 100 10.13 18.29 11.00
C PRO A 100 9.30 17.07 11.42
N GLU A 101 8.22 17.30 12.18
CA GLU A 101 7.27 16.27 12.59
C GLU A 101 6.43 15.82 11.40
N ALA A 102 5.89 16.77 10.63
CA ALA A 102 5.07 16.51 9.46
C ALA A 102 5.79 15.65 8.41
N ARG A 103 7.08 15.89 8.17
CA ARG A 103 7.89 15.11 7.22
C ARG A 103 8.01 13.65 7.65
N ARG A 104 8.26 13.40 8.94
CA ARG A 104 8.31 12.04 9.49
C ARG A 104 6.94 11.36 9.43
N ALA A 105 5.89 12.08 9.81
CA ALA A 105 4.53 11.57 9.79
C ALA A 105 4.07 11.22 8.35
N ALA A 106 4.32 12.09 7.38
CA ALA A 106 3.98 11.85 5.98
C ALA A 106 4.65 10.58 5.43
N ALA A 107 5.94 10.40 5.70
CA ALA A 107 6.68 9.21 5.30
C ALA A 107 6.16 7.94 5.98
N ALA A 108 5.86 7.99 7.29
CA ALA A 108 5.31 6.87 8.03
C ALA A 108 3.91 6.48 7.53
N ILE A 109 3.01 7.45 7.35
CA ILE A 109 1.65 7.23 6.84
C ILE A 109 1.68 6.54 5.47
N GLU A 110 2.52 7.02 4.55
CA GLU A 110 2.66 6.40 3.23
C GLU A 110 3.21 4.98 3.35
N ALA A 111 4.31 4.80 4.08
CA ALA A 111 4.99 3.51 4.21
C ALA A 111 4.08 2.45 4.84
N GLU A 112 3.34 2.79 5.90
CA GLU A 112 2.40 1.87 6.54
C GLU A 112 1.20 1.55 5.64
N SER A 113 0.74 2.51 4.84
CA SER A 113 -0.37 2.29 3.90
C SER A 113 0.05 1.40 2.75
N PHE A 114 1.27 1.61 2.23
CA PHE A 114 1.87 0.74 1.24
C PHE A 114 2.09 -0.67 1.80
N ALA A 115 2.62 -0.79 3.01
CA ALA A 115 2.84 -2.08 3.67
C ALA A 115 1.53 -2.86 3.87
N ALA A 116 0.48 -2.21 4.39
CA ALA A 116 -0.82 -2.85 4.58
C ALA A 116 -1.47 -3.31 3.26
N ALA A 117 -1.39 -2.48 2.21
CA ALA A 117 -1.89 -2.87 0.89
C ALA A 117 -1.04 -3.98 0.25
N SER A 118 0.28 -3.97 0.47
CA SER A 118 1.21 -5.02 0.03
C SER A 118 0.93 -6.35 0.72
N GLU A 119 0.70 -6.34 2.03
CA GLU A 119 0.33 -7.51 2.80
C GLU A 119 -0.99 -8.09 2.31
N TYR A 120 -1.99 -7.24 2.05
CA TYR A 120 -3.26 -7.70 1.50
C TYR A 120 -3.10 -8.30 0.09
N ALA A 121 -2.27 -7.68 -0.75
CA ALA A 121 -1.96 -8.20 -2.08
C ALA A 121 -1.09 -9.47 -2.03
N SER A 122 -0.38 -9.71 -0.93
CA SER A 122 0.52 -10.84 -0.81
C SER A 122 -0.22 -12.18 -0.96
N GLY A 123 0.33 -13.04 -1.80
CA GLY A 123 -0.28 -14.32 -2.15
C GLY A 123 -1.51 -14.22 -3.07
N ALA A 124 -2.02 -13.04 -3.42
CA ALA A 124 -3.06 -12.89 -4.44
C ALA A 124 -2.42 -12.78 -5.84
N THR A 125 -3.02 -13.43 -6.84
CA THR A 125 -2.50 -13.44 -8.21
C THR A 125 -2.75 -12.17 -9.02
N LEU A 126 -3.58 -11.23 -8.48
CA LEU A 126 -3.97 -9.96 -9.11
C LEU A 126 -4.14 -10.07 -10.64
N ALA A 127 -5.07 -10.92 -11.07
CA ALA A 127 -5.18 -11.36 -12.46
C ALA A 127 -5.62 -10.24 -13.43
N SER A 128 -6.37 -9.25 -12.95
CA SER A 128 -6.97 -8.19 -13.75
C SER A 128 -6.52 -6.80 -13.33
N HIS A 129 -6.62 -5.84 -14.25
CA HIS A 129 -6.37 -4.43 -13.94
C HIS A 129 -7.34 -3.91 -12.87
N LYS A 130 -8.60 -4.37 -12.86
CA LYS A 130 -9.59 -3.99 -11.83
C LYS A 130 -9.19 -4.45 -10.43
N GLU A 131 -8.62 -5.66 -10.29
CA GLU A 131 -8.10 -6.13 -8.99
C GLU A 131 -6.88 -5.33 -8.54
N ARG A 132 -5.95 -5.00 -9.46
CA ARG A 132 -4.80 -4.11 -9.14
C ARG A 132 -5.26 -2.71 -8.75
N PHE A 133 -6.27 -2.17 -9.42
CA PHE A 133 -6.88 -0.89 -9.08
C PHE A 133 -7.58 -0.95 -7.71
N ALA A 134 -8.28 -2.04 -7.38
CA ALA A 134 -8.88 -2.23 -6.07
C ALA A 134 -7.82 -2.20 -4.95
N VAL A 135 -6.65 -2.84 -5.16
CA VAL A 135 -5.54 -2.73 -4.20
C VAL A 135 -5.01 -1.30 -4.10
N TYR A 136 -4.85 -0.61 -5.23
CA TYR A 136 -4.43 0.79 -5.25
C TYR A 136 -5.43 1.70 -4.51
N GLN A 137 -6.74 1.46 -4.62
CA GLN A 137 -7.76 2.16 -3.85
C GLN A 137 -7.63 1.92 -2.34
N MET A 138 -7.32 0.69 -1.91
CA MET A 138 -7.05 0.41 -0.50
C MET A 138 -5.82 1.18 0.01
N TYR A 139 -4.77 1.29 -0.80
CA TYR A 139 -3.59 2.10 -0.48
C TYR A 139 -3.98 3.57 -0.29
N LEU A 140 -4.70 4.18 -1.24
CA LEU A 140 -5.14 5.58 -1.14
C LEU A 140 -6.05 5.81 0.08
N LYS A 141 -7.02 4.93 0.30
CA LYS A 141 -7.93 5.00 1.46
C LYS A 141 -7.16 4.85 2.77
N GLY A 142 -6.21 3.92 2.82
CA GLY A 142 -5.34 3.69 3.98
C GLY A 142 -4.55 4.93 4.35
N SER A 143 -3.98 5.62 3.36
CA SER A 143 -3.26 6.88 3.58
C SER A 143 -4.15 7.98 4.15
N CYS A 144 -5.37 8.14 3.61
CA CYS A 144 -6.33 9.12 4.13
C CYS A 144 -6.78 8.82 5.56
N VAL A 145 -7.08 7.55 5.88
CA VAL A 145 -7.49 7.13 7.23
C VAL A 145 -6.38 7.39 8.24
N ARG A 146 -5.13 7.02 7.91
CA ARG A 146 -3.99 7.25 8.78
C ARG A 146 -3.68 8.74 8.96
N LEU A 147 -3.81 9.54 7.90
CA LEU A 147 -3.66 10.99 8.00
C LEU A 147 -4.66 11.59 9.00
N LEU A 148 -5.94 11.26 8.87
CA LEU A 148 -6.96 11.74 9.80
C LEU A 148 -6.72 11.20 11.23
N GLY A 149 -6.33 9.93 11.36
CA GLY A 149 -5.98 9.32 12.64
C GLY A 149 -4.83 10.06 13.33
N PHE A 150 -3.78 10.40 12.57
CA PHE A 150 -2.66 11.20 13.06
C PHE A 150 -3.13 12.56 13.61
N PHE A 151 -3.94 13.31 12.86
CA PHE A 151 -4.46 14.60 13.31
C PHE A 151 -5.29 14.48 14.59
N LYS A 152 -6.16 13.47 14.69
CA LYS A 152 -6.98 13.22 15.89
C LYS A 152 -6.11 12.88 17.11
N SER A 153 -5.13 12.00 16.96
CA SER A 153 -4.21 11.62 18.04
C SER A 153 -3.38 12.81 18.51
N ARG A 154 -2.90 13.63 17.58
CA ARG A 154 -2.13 14.84 17.89
C ARG A 154 -2.97 15.89 18.62
N ALA A 155 -4.19 16.15 18.13
CA ALA A 155 -5.11 17.07 18.79
C ALA A 155 -5.47 16.61 20.21
N ALA A 156 -5.74 15.31 20.39
CA ALA A 156 -5.97 14.74 21.72
C ALA A 156 -4.77 14.96 22.67
N ALA A 157 -3.54 14.82 22.17
CA ALA A 157 -2.33 15.09 22.95
C ALA A 157 -2.13 16.58 23.31
N LEU A 158 -2.74 17.50 22.56
CA LEU A 158 -2.67 18.95 22.78
C LEU A 158 -3.92 19.53 23.47
N GLY A 159 -4.83 18.68 23.95
CA GLY A 159 -6.01 19.13 24.71
C GLY A 159 -7.30 19.30 23.90
N GLY A 160 -7.35 18.87 22.64
CA GLY A 160 -8.58 18.80 21.84
C GLY A 160 -8.46 19.38 20.44
N MET A 161 -9.59 19.37 19.73
CA MET A 161 -9.72 20.03 18.42
C MET A 161 -9.69 21.54 18.63
N LEU A 162 -9.17 22.30 17.65
CA LEU A 162 -9.30 23.74 17.69
C LEU A 162 -10.78 24.08 17.46
N GLU A 163 -11.37 24.84 18.39
CA GLU A 163 -12.71 25.39 18.18
C GLU A 163 -12.65 26.25 16.89
N PRO A 164 -13.55 26.01 15.91
CA PRO A 164 -13.61 26.85 14.73
C PRO A 164 -14.07 28.24 15.17
N GLY A 165 -13.11 29.14 15.41
CA GLY A 165 -13.41 30.52 15.73
C GLY A 165 -14.30 31.12 14.64
N ASN A 166 -15.34 31.84 15.05
CA ASN A 166 -16.33 32.57 14.23
C ASN A 166 -15.68 33.69 13.38
N SER A 167 -14.66 33.36 12.58
CA SER A 167 -14.06 34.30 11.64
C SER A 167 -14.87 34.25 10.36
N SER A 168 -15.69 35.30 10.19
CA SER A 168 -16.41 35.65 8.98
C SER A 168 -15.66 35.18 7.73
N ALA A 169 -16.33 34.34 6.92
CA ALA A 169 -15.86 34.03 5.59
C ALA A 169 -15.53 35.35 4.86
N PRO A 170 -14.38 35.48 4.16
CA PRO A 170 -14.28 36.53 3.18
C PRO A 170 -15.27 36.12 2.09
N ALA A 171 -16.37 36.87 1.98
CA ALA A 171 -17.19 36.87 0.80
C ALA A 171 -16.23 37.04 -0.39
N LEU A 172 -16.17 36.04 -1.26
CA LEU A 172 -15.55 36.16 -2.57
C LEU A 172 -16.22 37.34 -3.25
N LEU A 173 -15.61 38.52 -3.13
CA LEU A 173 -16.06 39.74 -3.78
C LEU A 173 -15.73 39.55 -5.26
N LEU A 174 -16.68 38.92 -5.94
CA LEU A 174 -16.81 38.91 -7.38
C LEU A 174 -17.00 40.37 -7.77
N ALA A 175 -15.90 41.11 -7.92
CA ALA A 175 -15.91 42.41 -8.55
C ALA A 175 -16.26 42.16 -10.02
N ALA A 176 -17.57 42.14 -10.28
CA ALA A 176 -18.11 42.34 -11.61
C ALA A 176 -17.55 43.67 -12.11
N SER A 177 -16.74 43.60 -13.17
CA SER A 177 -16.46 44.77 -14.00
C SER A 177 -17.78 45.33 -14.49
N ALA A 178 -18.21 46.40 -13.85
CA ALA A 178 -19.16 47.36 -14.38
C ALA A 178 -18.44 48.70 -14.37
N SER A 179 -18.02 49.14 -15.57
CA SER A 179 -17.84 50.55 -15.89
C SER A 179 -17.98 50.66 -17.40
N GLU A 180 -19.19 51.03 -17.81
CA GLU A 180 -19.46 51.83 -19.00
C GLU A 180 -18.66 53.14 -18.94
N GLU A 181 -17.99 53.49 -20.04
CA GLU A 181 -18.39 54.63 -20.87
C GLU A 181 -17.95 54.38 -22.33
#